data_AF-A0A6L2KY38-F1
#
_entry.id   AF-A0A6L2KY38-F1
#
_cell.length_a   1.000
_cell.length_b   1.000
_cell.length_c   1.000
_cell.angle_alpha   90.00
_cell.angle_beta   90.00
_cell.angle_gamma   90.00
#
_symmetry.space_group_name_H-M   'P 1'
#
loop_
_entity.id
_entity.type
_entity.pdbx_description
1 polymer ?
#
loop_
_entity_poly.entity_id
_entity_poly.type
_entity_poly.pdbx_seq_one_letter_code
_entity_poly.pdbx_strand_id
1 'polypeptide(L)'
;MTHAAIRKLVADSVATALEAQATTMASTNNLNRNSVPRKTPVARNNCAKKNKVKFAINTLTEEALFWWNSFAQPIGLKEACKITWSEFKRLLIKKYCPQTEIKKMEEAITMTQKLIKQVQKHNSVQETNNHKMKA
;
A
#
# COMPACT_ATOMS: atom_id res chain seq x y z
N MET A 1 9.87 8.70 16.29
CA MET A 1 9.55 8.42 14.87
C MET A 1 9.25 9.73 14.16
N THR A 2 9.81 9.95 12.98
CA THR A 2 9.65 11.18 12.18
C THR A 2 8.57 11.00 11.09
N HIS A 3 8.01 12.09 10.58
CA HIS A 3 7.02 12.10 9.48
C HIS A 3 7.43 11.26 8.27
N ALA A 4 8.70 11.40 7.87
CA ALA A 4 9.29 10.66 6.78
C ALA A 4 9.28 9.14 7.05
N ALA A 5 9.48 8.72 8.30
CA ALA A 5 9.45 7.31 8.67
C ALA A 5 8.04 6.71 8.59
N ILE A 6 6.99 7.48 8.91
CA ILE A 6 5.60 7.00 8.83
C ILE A 6 5.15 6.86 7.37
N ARG A 7 5.40 7.88 6.54
CA ARG A 7 5.11 7.80 5.09
C ARG A 7 5.85 6.66 4.43
N LYS A 8 7.11 6.46 4.83
CA LYS A 8 7.93 5.35 4.37
C LYS A 8 7.35 4.00 4.81
N LEU A 9 6.91 3.86 6.06
CA LEU A 9 6.30 2.63 6.57
C LEU A 9 5.02 2.26 5.80
N VAL A 10 4.15 3.23 5.51
CA VAL A 10 2.91 3.00 4.74
C VAL A 10 3.23 2.62 3.28
N ALA A 11 4.22 3.28 2.67
CA ALA A 11 4.63 2.94 1.31
C ALA A 11 5.29 1.55 1.24
N ASP A 12 6.13 1.21 2.21
CA ASP A 12 6.85 -0.06 2.29
C ASP A 12 5.91 -1.23 2.57
N SER A 13 4.85 -1.05 3.38
CA SER A 13 3.86 -2.10 3.64
C SER A 13 3.04 -2.43 2.39
N VAL A 14 2.58 -1.41 1.66
CA VAL A 14 1.87 -1.58 0.39
C VAL A 14 2.79 -2.22 -0.66
N ALA A 15 4.06 -1.81 -0.73
CA ALA A 15 5.02 -2.41 -1.64
C ALA A 15 5.32 -3.88 -1.30
N THR A 16 5.45 -4.22 -0.02
CA THR A 16 5.71 -5.58 0.45
C THR A 16 4.54 -6.51 0.17
N ALA A 17 3.29 -6.07 0.43
CA ALA A 17 2.11 -6.86 0.11
C ALA A 17 2.00 -7.15 -1.40
N LEU A 18 2.38 -6.18 -2.23
CA LEU A 18 2.34 -6.30 -3.68
C LEU A 18 3.42 -7.22 -4.24
N GLU A 19 4.63 -7.19 -3.66
CA GLU A 19 5.70 -8.15 -3.99
C GLU A 19 5.39 -9.57 -3.48
N ALA A 20 4.78 -9.71 -2.30
CA ALA A 20 4.36 -11.01 -1.77
C ALA A 20 3.29 -11.68 -2.66
N GLN A 21 2.37 -10.89 -3.23
CA GLN A 21 1.45 -11.40 -4.25
C GLN A 21 2.18 -11.81 -5.53
N ALA A 22 3.21 -11.07 -5.95
CA ALA A 22 4.01 -11.39 -7.13
C ALA A 22 4.87 -12.67 -6.95
N THR A 23 5.41 -12.93 -5.76
CA THR A 23 6.20 -14.14 -5.47
C THR A 23 5.34 -15.39 -5.33
N THR A 24 4.15 -15.27 -4.76
CA THR A 24 3.16 -16.36 -4.67
C THR A 24 2.80 -16.90 -6.06
N MET A 25 2.80 -16.04 -7.09
CA MET A 25 2.59 -16.43 -8.48
C MET A 25 3.76 -17.19 -9.13
N ALA A 26 4.99 -17.07 -8.62
CA ALA A 26 6.13 -17.82 -9.15
C ALA A 26 6.13 -19.30 -8.70
N SER A 27 5.56 -19.58 -7.52
CA SER A 27 5.54 -20.91 -6.90
C SER A 27 4.43 -21.84 -7.42
N THR A 28 3.38 -21.31 -8.06
CA THR A 28 2.25 -22.12 -8.57
C THR A 28 2.56 -22.85 -9.89
N ASN A 29 3.75 -22.67 -10.47
CA ASN A 29 4.21 -23.41 -11.64
C ASN A 29 4.65 -24.86 -11.34
N ASN A 30 4.69 -25.27 -10.06
CA ASN A 30 5.08 -26.61 -9.62
C ASN A 30 3.90 -27.49 -9.19
N LEU A 31 2.71 -27.32 -9.77
CA LEU A 31 1.68 -28.34 -9.62
C LEU A 31 2.01 -29.52 -10.56
N ASN A 32 2.61 -30.54 -9.96
CA ASN A 32 2.67 -31.91 -10.41
C ASN A 32 1.39 -32.28 -11.17
N ARG A 33 1.58 -32.61 -12.46
CA ARG A 33 0.55 -33.06 -13.40
C ARG A 33 -0.23 -34.22 -12.77
N ASN A 34 -1.56 -34.18 -12.90
CA ASN A 34 -2.44 -35.33 -13.21
C ASN A 34 -3.93 -34.88 -13.21
N SER A 35 -4.34 -34.07 -14.18
CA SER A 35 -5.70 -34.18 -14.73
C SER A 35 -5.76 -33.69 -16.17
N VAL A 36 -6.23 -34.62 -17.01
CA VAL A 36 -6.78 -34.58 -18.38
C VAL A 36 -6.59 -33.30 -19.23
N PRO A 37 -6.07 -33.42 -20.48
CA PRO A 37 -5.69 -32.29 -21.30
C PRO A 37 -6.88 -31.72 -22.10
N ARG A 38 -7.27 -30.48 -21.80
CA ARG A 38 -8.05 -29.65 -22.73
C ARG A 38 -7.14 -28.51 -23.21
N LYS A 39 -6.53 -28.72 -24.39
CA LYS A 39 -5.68 -27.76 -25.12
C LYS A 39 -6.59 -26.60 -25.58
N THR A 40 -6.37 -25.34 -25.23
CA THR A 40 -5.16 -24.55 -25.46
C THR A 40 -5.06 -23.37 -24.48
N PRO A 41 -3.99 -23.28 -23.66
CA PRO A 41 -3.57 -22.02 -23.08
C PRO A 41 -2.42 -21.48 -23.94
N VAL A 42 -2.75 -20.59 -24.87
CA VAL A 42 -1.73 -19.88 -25.65
C VAL A 42 -0.94 -18.97 -24.73
N ALA A 43 0.37 -19.24 -24.67
CA ALA A 43 1.45 -18.36 -24.24
C ALA A 43 1.44 -17.87 -22.78
N ARG A 44 1.72 -18.78 -21.83
CA ARG A 44 1.96 -18.43 -20.42
C ARG A 44 3.35 -17.81 -20.13
N ASN A 45 4.33 -17.83 -21.05
CA ASN A 45 5.73 -17.73 -20.57
C ASN A 45 6.64 -16.58 -21.05
N ASN A 46 6.13 -15.47 -21.60
CA ASN A 46 6.96 -14.27 -21.89
C ASN A 46 6.50 -12.96 -21.20
N CYS A 47 5.57 -13.03 -20.24
CA CYS A 47 4.80 -11.87 -19.71
C CYS A 47 5.30 -11.26 -18.38
N ALA A 48 6.38 -11.75 -17.75
CA ALA A 48 6.62 -11.53 -16.32
C ALA A 48 7.00 -10.08 -15.89
N LYS A 49 7.50 -9.22 -16.80
CA LYS A 49 7.84 -7.81 -16.47
C LYS A 49 7.04 -6.77 -17.25
N LYS A 50 6.77 -7.02 -18.54
CA LYS A 50 6.07 -6.08 -19.45
C LYS A 50 4.55 -6.01 -19.25
N ASN A 51 3.94 -6.96 -18.50
CA ASN A 51 2.49 -7.01 -18.32
C ASN A 51 2.03 -6.81 -16.86
N LYS A 52 2.90 -6.30 -15.97
CA LYS A 52 2.53 -6.03 -14.56
C LYS A 52 1.28 -5.13 -14.45
N VAL A 53 1.21 -4.07 -15.25
CA VAL A 53 0.06 -3.17 -15.28
C VAL A 53 -1.20 -3.88 -15.78
N LYS A 54 -1.14 -4.58 -16.92
CA LYS A 54 -2.28 -5.36 -17.44
C LYS A 54 -2.80 -6.37 -16.44
N PHE A 55 -1.90 -7.07 -15.76
CA PHE A 55 -2.27 -8.04 -14.75
C PHE A 55 -2.96 -7.35 -13.56
N ALA A 56 -2.37 -6.27 -13.03
CA ALA A 56 -2.96 -5.53 -11.91
C ALA A 56 -4.35 -4.95 -12.25
N ILE A 57 -4.53 -4.45 -13.47
CA ILE A 57 -5.84 -4.00 -13.97
C ILE A 57 -6.87 -5.14 -13.92
N ASN A 58 -6.49 -6.34 -14.36
CA ASN A 58 -7.39 -7.50 -14.36
C ASN A 58 -7.73 -7.99 -12.94
N THR A 59 -6.97 -7.60 -11.93
CA THR A 59 -7.27 -7.90 -10.52
C THR A 59 -8.12 -6.83 -9.84
N LEU A 60 -8.37 -5.69 -10.48
CA LEU A 60 -9.22 -4.65 -9.91
C LEU A 60 -10.67 -5.15 -9.84
N THR A 61 -11.33 -4.89 -8.72
CA THR A 61 -12.73 -5.24 -8.48
C THR A 61 -13.54 -3.98 -8.14
N GLU A 62 -14.85 -4.05 -8.35
CA GLU A 62 -15.83 -3.07 -7.88
C GLU A 62 -15.45 -1.60 -8.17
N GLU A 63 -15.34 -0.76 -7.14
CA GLU A 63 -15.06 0.68 -7.25
C GLU A 63 -13.74 0.94 -7.98
N ALA A 64 -12.71 0.12 -7.73
CA ALA A 64 -11.41 0.28 -8.36
C ALA A 64 -11.45 -0.03 -9.85
N LEU A 65 -12.24 -1.03 -10.25
CA LEU A 65 -12.45 -1.34 -11.66
C LEU A 65 -13.23 -0.22 -12.36
N PHE A 66 -14.29 0.30 -11.73
CA PHE A 66 -15.07 1.41 -12.27
C PHE A 66 -14.22 2.68 -12.47
N TRP A 67 -13.41 3.03 -11.45
CA TRP A 67 -12.47 4.14 -11.54
C TRP A 67 -11.46 3.95 -12.66
N TRP A 68 -10.85 2.76 -12.77
CA TRP A 68 -9.88 2.47 -13.81
C TRP A 68 -10.47 2.57 -15.21
N ASN A 69 -11.70 2.06 -15.41
CA ASN A 69 -12.41 2.18 -16.68
C ASN A 69 -12.67 3.65 -17.06
N SER A 70 -13.05 4.48 -16.08
CA SER A 70 -13.22 5.93 -16.28
C SER A 70 -11.91 6.63 -16.65
N PHE A 71 -10.78 6.22 -16.05
CA PHE A 71 -9.45 6.73 -16.40
C PHE A 71 -9.01 6.30 -17.81
N ALA A 72 -9.27 5.05 -18.18
CA ALA A 72 -8.86 4.49 -19.46
C ALA A 72 -9.76 4.93 -20.63
N GLN A 73 -11.01 5.33 -20.37
CA GLN A 73 -11.98 5.76 -21.39
C GLN A 73 -11.46 6.86 -22.34
N PRO A 74 -10.89 7.99 -21.88
CA PRO A 74 -10.44 9.06 -22.77
C PRO A 74 -9.18 8.69 -23.60
N ILE A 75 -8.34 7.80 -23.09
CA ILE A 75 -7.05 7.43 -23.73
C ILE A 75 -7.12 6.09 -24.47
N GLY A 76 -8.19 5.32 -24.27
CA GLY A 76 -8.35 3.96 -24.76
C GLY A 76 -7.60 2.92 -23.93
N LEU A 77 -8.19 1.73 -23.78
CA LEU A 77 -7.64 0.64 -22.96
C LEU A 77 -6.23 0.21 -23.42
N LYS A 78 -5.97 0.21 -24.73
CA LYS A 78 -4.66 -0.18 -25.28
C LYS A 78 -3.55 0.76 -24.85
N GLU A 79 -3.80 2.07 -24.81
CA GLU A 79 -2.81 3.07 -24.38
C GLU A 79 -2.74 3.14 -22.85
N ALA A 80 -3.87 3.03 -22.15
CA ALA A 80 -3.91 2.93 -20.69
C ALA A 80 -3.08 1.76 -20.16
N CYS A 81 -3.07 0.62 -20.88
CA CYS A 81 -2.26 -0.54 -20.52
C CYS A 81 -0.75 -0.38 -20.77
N LYS A 82 -0.32 0.67 -21.50
CA LYS A 82 1.09 0.94 -21.79
C LYS A 82 1.77 1.80 -20.73
N ILE A 83 1.02 2.36 -19.77
CA ILE A 83 1.64 3.15 -18.70
C ILE A 83 2.67 2.31 -17.93
N THR A 84 3.67 2.98 -17.37
CA THR A 84 4.69 2.30 -16.58
C THR A 84 4.12 1.84 -15.24
N TRP A 85 4.75 0.83 -14.64
CA TRP A 85 4.35 0.33 -13.32
C TRP A 85 4.44 1.41 -12.22
N SER A 86 5.43 2.28 -12.28
CA SER A 86 5.57 3.41 -11.36
C SER A 86 4.39 4.38 -11.48
N GLU A 87 3.97 4.67 -12.70
CA GLU A 87 2.84 5.55 -12.97
C GLU A 87 1.51 4.95 -12.49
N PHE A 88 1.31 3.65 -12.74
CA PHE A 88 0.15 2.92 -12.22
C PHE A 88 0.05 3.00 -10.69
N LYS A 89 1.16 2.73 -9.97
CA LYS A 89 1.21 2.87 -8.50
C LYS A 89 0.91 4.30 -8.05
N ARG A 90 1.46 5.30 -8.74
CA ARG A 90 1.22 6.72 -8.44
C ARG A 90 -0.26 7.08 -8.56
N LEU A 91 -0.95 6.60 -9.58
CA LEU A 91 -2.38 6.81 -9.78
C LEU A 91 -3.22 6.20 -8.64
N LEU A 92 -2.92 4.95 -8.25
CA LEU A 92 -3.61 4.28 -7.14
C LEU A 92 -3.39 5.00 -5.81
N ILE A 93 -2.15 5.38 -5.49
CA ILE A 93 -1.82 6.12 -4.26
C ILE A 93 -2.56 7.46 -4.25
N LYS A 94 -2.62 8.18 -5.38
CA LYS A 94 -3.34 9.46 -5.45
C LYS A 94 -4.84 9.29 -5.19
N LYS A 95 -5.47 8.22 -5.69
CA LYS A 95 -6.91 7.97 -5.54
C LYS A 95 -7.28 7.44 -4.16
N TYR A 96 -6.50 6.51 -3.60
CA TYR A 96 -6.86 5.76 -2.39
C TYR A 96 -6.05 6.14 -1.14
N CYS A 97 -4.93 6.85 -1.29
CA CYS A 97 -4.15 7.38 -0.18
C CYS A 97 -4.07 8.91 -0.25
N PRO A 98 -5.22 9.62 -0.12
CA PRO A 98 -5.26 11.07 -0.22
C PRO A 98 -4.39 11.71 0.86
N GLN A 99 -3.52 12.62 0.44
CA GLN A 99 -2.56 13.31 1.33
C GLN A 99 -3.25 14.11 2.44
N THR A 100 -4.49 14.53 2.24
CA THR A 100 -5.31 15.23 3.24
C THR A 100 -5.60 14.36 4.45
N GLU A 101 -5.99 13.10 4.24
CA GLU A 101 -6.28 12.16 5.33
C GLU A 101 -4.99 11.74 6.05
N ILE A 102 -3.91 11.54 5.30
CA ILE A 102 -2.57 11.31 5.87
C ILE A 102 -2.18 12.47 6.77
N LYS A 103 -2.35 13.72 6.31
CA LYS A 103 -2.03 14.92 7.08
C LYS A 103 -2.85 15.04 8.37
N LYS A 104 -4.15 14.72 8.33
CA LYS A 104 -5.00 14.71 9.54
C LYS A 104 -4.51 13.70 10.56
N MET A 105 -4.16 12.49 10.12
CA MET A 105 -3.60 11.45 11.00
C MET A 105 -2.25 11.89 11.60
N GLU A 106 -1.41 12.50 10.78
CA GLU A 106 -0.12 13.08 11.17
C GLU A 106 -0.27 14.16 12.27
N GLU A 107 -1.23 15.08 12.10
CA GLU A 107 -1.56 16.11 13.10
C GLU A 107 -2.08 15.49 14.39
N ALA A 108 -2.99 14.51 14.31
CA ALA A 108 -3.53 13.81 15.47
C ALA A 108 -2.43 13.08 16.27
N ILE A 109 -1.51 12.39 15.58
CA ILE A 109 -0.35 11.74 16.21
C ILE A 109 0.53 12.78 16.92
N THR A 110 0.78 13.91 16.28
CA THR A 110 1.59 15.00 16.84
C THR A 110 0.97 15.57 18.11
N MET A 111 -0.35 15.78 18.12
CA MET A 111 -1.09 16.25 19.29
C MET A 111 -1.02 15.24 20.45
N THR A 112 -1.21 13.95 20.16
CA THR A 112 -1.11 12.88 21.16
C THR A 112 0.29 12.80 21.76
N GLN A 113 1.34 12.89 20.95
CA GLN A 113 2.73 12.92 21.43
C GLN A 113 3.00 14.11 22.35
N LYS A 114 2.42 15.28 22.07
CA LYS A 114 2.53 16.47 22.93
C LYS A 114 1.85 16.24 24.28
N LEU A 115 0.66 15.66 24.30
CA LEU A 115 -0.07 15.36 25.53
C LEU A 115 0.64 14.32 26.39
N ILE A 116 1.16 13.25 25.79
CA ILE A 116 1.96 12.24 26.51
C ILE A 116 3.16 12.88 27.22
N LYS A 117 3.88 13.79 26.53
CA LYS A 117 5.00 14.53 27.14
C LYS A 117 4.54 15.41 28.30
N GLN A 118 3.38 16.05 28.21
CA GLN A 118 2.83 16.85 29.31
C GLN A 118 2.48 15.98 30.52
N VAL A 119 1.76 14.88 30.32
CA VAL A 119 1.39 13.95 31.40
C VAL A 119 2.64 13.38 32.08
N GLN A 120 3.64 12.97 31.30
CA GLN A 120 4.90 12.44 31.84
C GLN A 120 5.66 13.51 32.65
N LYS A 121 5.65 14.77 32.20
CA LYS A 121 6.21 15.89 32.96
C LYS A 121 5.46 16.11 34.28
N HIS A 122 4.13 16.14 34.25
CA HIS A 122 3.31 16.34 35.46
C HIS A 122 3.51 15.23 36.49
N ASN A 123 3.61 13.97 36.07
CA ASN A 123 3.86 12.84 36.98
C ASN A 123 5.24 12.93 37.65
N SER A 124 6.29 13.31 36.93
CA SER A 124 7.63 13.49 37.53
C SER A 124 7.67 14.58 38.61
N VAL A 125 6.94 15.69 38.40
CA VAL A 125 6.86 16.78 39.38
C VAL A 125 6.11 16.33 40.64
N GLN A 126 5.04 15.55 40.48
CA GLN A 126 4.27 15.01 41.60
C GLN A 126 5.08 14.05 42.47
N GLU A 127 5.89 13.17 41.85
CA GLU A 127 6.77 12.25 42.57
C GLU A 127 7.85 12.99 43.37
N THR A 128 8.44 14.05 42.81
CA THR A 128 9.44 14.87 43.53
C THR A 128 8.86 15.64 44.71
N ASN A 129 7.61 16.12 44.62
CA ASN A 129 6.95 16.85 45.71
C ASN A 129 6.54 15.93 46.87
N ASN A 130 6.11 14.70 46.59
CA ASN A 130 5.77 13.72 47.62
C ASN A 130 6.99 13.26 48.46
N HIS A 131 8.18 13.23 47.87
CA HIS A 131 9.41 12.88 48.59
C HIS A 131 9.87 14.00 49.54
N LYS A 132 9.67 15.27 49.16
CA LYS A 132 10.01 16.44 49.99
C LYS A 132 9.07 16.66 51.18
N MET A 133 7.86 16.10 51.14
CA MET A 133 6.86 16.24 52.21
C MET A 133 6.87 15.10 53.23
N LYS A 134 7.65 14.04 52.99
CA LYS A 134 7.82 12.88 53.89
C LYS A 134 9.18 12.83 54.60
N ALA A 135 10.04 13.82 54.36
CA ALA A 135 11.32 14.03 55.05
C ALA A 135 11.17 15.26 55.96
#